data_AF-A0A075FUV2-F1
#
_entry.id   AF-A0A075FUV2-F1
#
_cell.length_a   1.000
_cell.length_b   1.000
_cell.length_c   1.000
_cell.angle_alpha   90.00
_cell.angle_beta   90.00
_cell.angle_gamma   90.00
#
_symmetry.space_group_name_H-M   'P 1'
#
loop_
_entity.id
_entity.type
_entity.pdbx_description
1 polymer ?
#
loop_
_entity_poly.entity_id
_entity_poly.type
_entity_poly.pdbx_seq_one_letter_code
_entity_poly.pdbx_strand_id
1 'polypeptide(L)' 'MPPTYYTLDEIASKMHSAPLKMKNAIKILQDEGFLASPTSLNPTGFRTDCRIDKMIKLFKN' A
#
# COMPACT_ATOMS: atom_id res chain seq x y z
N MET A 1 -9.78 -10.52 3.46
CA MET A 1 -8.53 -9.73 3.49
C MET A 1 -7.35 -10.67 3.74
N PRO A 2 -6.15 -10.39 3.18
CA PRO A 2 -4.94 -11.17 3.42
C PRO A 2 -4.52 -11.18 4.90
N PRO A 3 -3.80 -12.22 5.37
CA PRO A 3 -3.30 -12.30 6.74
C PRO A 3 -2.11 -11.35 6.99
N THR A 4 -1.39 -10.96 5.94
CA THR A 4 -0.25 -10.05 5.99
C THR A 4 -0.65 -8.61 5.64
N TYR A 5 0.13 -7.64 6.10
CA TYR A 5 -0.03 -6.22 5.78
C TYR A 5 1.32 -5.63 5.33
N TYR A 6 1.26 -4.50 4.63
CA TYR A 6 2.42 -3.69 4.28
C TYR A 6 2.42 -2.41 5.09
N THR A 7 3.61 -1.85 5.36
CA THR A 7 3.74 -0.50 5.91
C THR A 7 4.14 0.50 4.84
N LEU A 8 3.76 1.76 5.02
CA LEU A 8 4.17 2.83 4.10
C LEU A 8 5.69 2.96 3.96
N ASP A 9 6.43 2.75 5.05
CA ASP A 9 7.89 2.85 5.08
C ASP A 9 8.55 1.73 4.28
N GLU A 10 8.04 0.49 4.35
CA GLU A 10 8.52 -0.62 3.51
C GLU A 10 8.31 -0.36 2.03
N ILE A 11 7.15 0.22 1.68
CA ILE A 11 6.85 0.57 0.29
C ILE A 11 7.74 1.72 -0.18
N ALA A 12 7.91 2.77 0.62
CA ALA A 12 8.82 3.88 0.35
C ALA A 12 10.26 3.40 0.11
N SER A 13 10.76 2.55 1.01
CA SER A 13 12.07 1.91 0.93
C SER A 13 12.24 1.13 -0.38
N LYS A 14 11.25 0.32 -0.77
CA LYS A 14 11.27 -0.42 -2.04
C LYS A 14 11.15 0.44 -3.28
N MET A 15 10.50 1.59 -3.18
CA MET A 15 10.40 2.55 -4.28
C MET A 15 11.63 3.46 -4.39
N HIS A 16 12.49 3.49 -3.37
CA HIS A 16 13.53 4.51 -3.19
C HIS A 16 12.98 5.94 -3.28
N SER A 17 11.80 6.17 -2.70
CA SER A 17 11.08 7.45 -2.77
C SER A 17 10.48 7.81 -1.41
N ALA A 18 10.01 9.05 -1.28
CA ALA A 18 9.30 9.51 -0.09
C ALA A 18 8.01 8.69 0.13
N PRO A 19 7.61 8.45 1.39
CA PRO A 19 6.39 7.71 1.70
C PRO A 19 5.13 8.44 1.21
N LEU A 20 4.23 7.67 0.61
CA LEU A 20 2.89 8.14 0.24
C LEU A 20 2.02 8.30 1.49
N LYS A 21 1.05 9.22 1.44
CA LYS A 21 0.01 9.27 2.48
C LYS A 21 -0.84 8.00 2.42
N MET A 22 -1.12 7.38 3.57
CA MET A 22 -1.91 6.13 3.66
C MET A 22 -3.22 6.20 2.88
N LYS A 23 -3.95 7.30 3.06
CA LYS A 23 -5.23 7.53 2.36
C LYS A 23 -5.07 7.49 0.83
N ASN A 24 -3.97 8.04 0.32
CA ASN A 24 -3.70 8.05 -1.12
C ASN A 24 -3.33 6.65 -1.61
N ALA A 25 -2.46 5.94 -0.90
CA ALA A 25 -2.07 4.57 -1.26
C ALA A 25 -3.29 3.64 -1.31
N ILE A 26 -4.15 3.68 -0.30
CA ILE A 26 -5.39 2.89 -0.26
C ILE A 26 -6.32 3.29 -1.39
N LYS A 27 -6.50 4.60 -1.65
CA LYS A 27 -7.38 5.07 -2.71
C LYS A 27 -6.90 4.62 -4.09
N ILE A 28 -5.62 4.77 -4.41
CA ILE A 28 -5.04 4.31 -5.69
C ILE A 28 -5.31 2.82 -5.90
N LEU A 29 -5.13 2.02 -4.85
CA LEU A 29 -5.40 0.58 -4.92
C LEU A 29 -6.89 0.27 -5.15
N GLN A 30 -7.79 0.97 -4.46
CA GLN A 30 -9.23 0.82 -4.63
C GLN A 30 -9.71 1.28 -6.02
N ASP A 31 -9.18 2.39 -6.52
CA ASP A 31 -9.48 2.94 -7.85
C ASP A 31 -9.05 1.95 -8.96
N GLU A 32 -7.99 1.17 -8.71
CA GLU A 32 -7.51 0.07 -9.58
C GLU A 32 -8.24 -1.27 -9.37
N GLY A 33 -9.27 -1.29 -8.51
CA GLY A 33 -10.11 -2.47 -8.25
C GLY A 33 -9.55 -3.46 -7.22
N PHE A 34 -8.49 -3.11 -6.49
CA PHE A 34 -7.93 -3.94 -5.42
C PHE A 34 -8.63 -3.72 -4.10
N LEU A 35 -8.63 -4.77 -3.27
CA LEU A 35 -8.99 -4.62 -1.86
C LEU A 35 -7.85 -3.89 -1.17
N ALA A 36 -8.15 -2.76 -0.52
CA ALA A 36 -7.20 -2.07 0.33
C ALA A 36 -7.88 -1.45 1.54
N SER A 37 -7.30 -1.65 2.73
CA SER A 37 -7.82 -1.09 3.98
C SER A 37 -6.71 -0.92 5.02
N PRO A 38 -6.82 0.05 5.95
CA PRO A 38 -5.87 0.15 7.06
C PRO A 38 -5.99 -1.07 7.97
N THR A 39 -4.97 -1.32 8.80
CA THR A 39 -5.02 -2.34 9.86
C THR A 39 -4.82 -1.71 11.24
N SER A 40 -5.50 -2.26 12.25
CA SER A 40 -5.27 -1.89 13.65
C SER A 40 -3.95 -2.41 14.22
N LEU A 41 -3.26 -3.31 13.51
CA LEU A 41 -1.98 -3.88 13.94
C LEU A 41 -0.82 -2.87 13.89
N ASN A 42 -0.89 -1.89 12.98
CA ASN A 42 0.15 -0.88 12.81
C ASN A 42 -0.46 0.43 12.28
N PRO A 43 -0.19 1.59 12.90
CA PRO A 43 -0.70 2.90 12.45
C PRO A 43 -0.35 3.29 11.00
N THR A 44 0.77 2.78 10.47
CA THR A 44 1.20 3.00 9.07
C THR A 44 0.95 1.78 8.18
N GLY A 45 0.26 0.76 8.71
CA GLY A 45 -0.03 -0.50 8.05
C GLY A 45 -1.34 -0.52 7.26
N PHE A 46 -1.34 -1.18 6.11
CA PHE A 46 -2.53 -1.48 5.32
C PHE A 46 -2.47 -2.88 4.72
N ARG A 47 -3.63 -3.50 4.53
CA ARG A 47 -3.77 -4.81 3.89
C ARG A 47 -4.26 -4.61 2.47
N THR A 48 -3.68 -5.34 1.53
CA THR A 48 -4.16 -5.39 0.15
C THR A 48 -3.89 -6.73 -0.52
N ASP A 49 -4.78 -7.15 -1.40
CA ASP A 49 -4.58 -8.28 -2.30
C ASP A 49 -3.71 -7.94 -3.53
N CYS A 50 -3.29 -6.68 -3.67
CA CYS A 50 -2.33 -6.27 -4.68
C CYS A 50 -0.92 -6.76 -4.34
N ARG A 51 -0.24 -7.34 -5.33
CA ARG A 51 1.16 -7.77 -5.20
C ARG A 51 2.10 -6.57 -5.24
N ILE A 52 3.21 -6.68 -4.51
CA ILE A 52 4.14 -5.58 -4.29
C ILE A 52 4.79 -5.03 -5.57
N ASP A 53 5.07 -5.90 -6.54
CA ASP A 53 5.60 -5.53 -7.86
C ASP A 53 4.61 -4.66 -8.65
N LYS A 54 3.31 -4.94 -8.54
CA LYS A 54 2.25 -4.11 -9.14
C LYS A 54 2.05 -2.81 -8.36
N MET A 55 2.06 -2.84 -7.03
CA MET A 55 1.97 -1.63 -6.21
C MET A 55 3.08 -0.63 -6.53
N ILE A 56 4.33 -1.09 -6.63
CA ILE A 56 5.49 -0.23 -6.96
C ILE A 56 5.29 0.47 -8.32
N LYS A 57 4.67 -0.20 -9.30
CA LYS A 57 4.35 0.40 -10.60
C LYS A 57 3.23 1.44 -10.48
N LEU A 58 2.17 1.11 -9.75
CA LEU A 58 1.02 2.01 -9.53
C LEU A 58 1.40 3.29 -8.79
N PHE A 59 2.31 3.19 -7.82
CA PHE A 59 2.73 4.31 -6.97
C PHE A 59 3.83 5.19 -7.57
N LYS A 60 4.47 4.75 -8.66
CA LYS A 60 5.47 5.54 -9.41
C LYS A 60 4.85 6.43 -10.49
N ASN A 61 3.60 6.17 -10.88
CA ASN A 61 2.81 7.00 -11.78
C ASN A 61 2.11 8.13 -11.03
#